data_AF-A0A529LT80-F1
#
_entry.id   AF-A0A529LT80-F1
#
_cell.length_a   1.000
_cell.length_b   1.000
_cell.length_c   1.000
_cell.angle_alpha   90.00
_cell.angle_beta   90.00
_cell.angle_gamma   90.00
#
_symmetry.space_group_name_H-M   'P 1'
#
loop_
_entity.id
_entity.type
_entity.pdbx_description
1 polymer ?
#
loop_
_entity_poly.entity_id
_entity_poly.type
_entity_poly.pdbx_seq_one_letter_code
_entity_poly.pdbx_strand_id
1 'polypeptide(L)' 'MFHITKEFHFSASHQLTSLPPNHQCARLHGHNYVVVVELSAKELDAHGFVRDYH' A
#
# COMPACT_ATOMS: atom_id res chain seq x y z
N MET A 1 16.08 -15.12 -6.67
CA MET A 1 14.65 -14.80 -6.49
C MET A 1 14.43 -13.42 -7.08
N PHE A 2 13.42 -13.27 -7.93
CA PHE A 2 13.08 -12.02 -8.61
C PHE A 2 11.98 -11.30 -7.83
N HIS A 3 12.00 -9.97 -7.85
CA HIS A 3 11.08 -9.12 -7.10
C HIS A 3 10.55 -8.01 -8.00
N ILE A 4 9.26 -7.70 -7.83
CA ILE A 4 8.61 -6.55 -8.47
C ILE A 4 7.76 -5.82 -7.43
N THR A 5 7.55 -4.53 -7.65
CA THR A 5 6.70 -3.70 -6.79
C THR A 5 5.80 -2.80 -7.62
N LYS A 6 4.55 -2.60 -7.18
CA LYS A 6 3.64 -1.62 -7.77
C LYS A 6 3.08 -0.70 -6.70
N GLU A 7 3.27 0.59 -6.92
CA GLU A 7 2.79 1.65 -6.04
C GLU A 7 1.41 2.16 -6.50
N PHE A 8 0.51 2.33 -5.54
CA PHE A 8 -0.82 2.89 -5.73
C PHE A 8 -1.04 4.02 -4.74
N HIS A 9 -1.59 5.13 -5.24
CA HIS A 9 -1.98 6.27 -4.42
C HIS A 9 -3.50 6.33 -4.30
N PHE A 10 -3.98 6.63 -3.10
CA PHE A 10 -5.39 6.99 -2.91
C PHE A 10 -5.54 8.00 -1.77
N SER A 11 -6.56 8.84 -1.86
CA SER A 11 -6.89 9.79 -0.80
C SER A 11 -8.05 9.25 0.00
N ALA A 12 -7.92 9.23 1.33
CA ALA A 12 -9.01 8.81 2.21
C ALA A 12 -8.99 9.56 3.54
N SER A 13 -10.15 9.59 4.20
CA SER A 13 -10.27 10.03 5.58
C SER A 13 -10.36 8.83 6.53
N HIS A 14 -9.85 8.99 7.75
CA HIS A 14 -9.92 7.99 8.81
C HIS A 14 -9.93 8.64 10.21
N GLN A 15 -10.16 7.81 11.23
CA GLN A 15 -10.13 8.20 12.63
C GLN A 15 -9.60 7.03 13.47
N LEU A 16 -8.68 7.32 14.39
CA LEU A 16 -8.19 6.33 15.34
C LEU A 16 -8.99 6.42 16.64
N THR A 17 -9.96 5.52 16.81
CA THR A 17 -10.99 5.60 17.86
C THR A 17 -10.53 5.18 19.25
N SER A 18 -9.37 4.54 19.37
CA SER A 18 -8.81 4.07 20.64
C SER A 18 -7.82 5.04 21.31
N LEU A 19 -7.55 6.20 20.69
CA LEU A 19 -6.61 7.19 21.23
C LEU A 19 -7.27 8.12 22.25
N PRO A 20 -6.49 8.76 23.15
CA PRO A 20 -7.01 9.76 24.07
C PRO A 20 -7.79 10.88 23.35
N PRO A 21 -8.86 11.43 23.95
CA PRO A 21 -9.73 12.42 23.28
C PRO A 21 -9.01 13.70 22.80
N ASN A 22 -7.92 14.08 23.46
CA ASN A 22 -7.11 15.25 23.10
C ASN A 22 -6.04 14.95 22.03
N HIS A 23 -5.87 13.69 21.62
CA HIS A 23 -4.90 13.32 20.61
C HIS A 23 -5.36 13.75 19.21
N GLN A 24 -4.47 14.34 18.41
CA GLN A 24 -4.83 14.87 17.09
C GLN A 24 -5.47 13.85 16.14
N CYS A 25 -4.96 12.61 16.14
CA CYS A 25 -5.49 11.52 15.29
C CYS A 25 -6.82 10.92 15.79
N ALA A 26 -7.30 11.31 16.98
CA ALA A 26 -8.63 10.92 17.48
C ALA A 26 -9.75 11.71 16.80
N ARG A 27 -9.42 12.78 16.05
CA ARG A 27 -10.38 13.49 15.19
C ARG A 27 -10.44 12.84 13.80
N LEU A 28 -11.57 13.00 13.11
CA LEU A 28 -11.66 12.69 11.69
C LEU A 28 -10.67 13.58 10.92
N HIS A 29 -9.77 12.95 10.17
CA HIS A 29 -8.77 13.60 9.32
C HIS A 29 -8.46 12.70 8.12
N GLY A 30 -7.60 13.12 7.21
CA GLY A 30 -7.27 12.30 6.04
C GLY A 30 -5.83 12.42 5.59
N HIS A 31 -5.46 11.52 4.69
CA HIS A 31 -4.14 11.40 4.10
C HIS A 31 -4.24 11.09 2.61
N ASN A 32 -3.15 11.38 1.90
CA ASN A 32 -2.87 10.74 0.62
C ASN A 32 -2.03 9.50 0.93
N TYR A 33 -2.70 8.34 0.95
CA TYR A 33 -2.08 7.06 1.25
C TYR A 33 -1.30 6.55 0.05
N VAL A 34 -0.24 5.81 0.35
CA VAL A 34 0.57 5.07 -0.60
C VAL A 34 0.52 3.60 -0.20
N VAL A 35 0.17 2.73 -1.15
CA VAL A 35 0.22 1.27 -0.99
C VAL A 35 1.23 0.73 -1.99
N VAL A 36 2.24 0.04 -1.48
CA VAL A 36 3.20 -0.71 -2.30
C VAL A 36 2.86 -2.18 -2.20
N VAL A 37 2.55 -2.79 -3.34
CA VAL A 37 2.35 -4.23 -3.46
C VAL A 37 3.63 -4.85 -3.95
N GLU A 38 4.21 -5.75 -3.16
CA GLU A 38 5.44 -6.47 -3.51
C GLU A 38 5.13 -7.91 -3.88
N LEU A 39 5.66 -8.38 -5.01
CA LEU A 39 5.57 -9.78 -5.43
C LEU A 39 6.98 -10.34 -5.64
N SER A 40 7.11 -11.65 -5.44
CA SER A 40 8.36 -12.36 -5.65
C SER A 40 8.15 -13.71 -6.29
N ALA A 41 9.09 -14.12 -7.15
CA ALA A 41 9.08 -15.42 -7.80
C ALA A 41 10.49 -16.00 -7.90
N LYS A 42 10.59 -17.33 -7.83
CA LYS A 42 11.88 -18.02 -8.00
C LYS A 42 12.35 -18.00 -9.45
N GLU A 43 11.41 -18.06 -10.38
CA GLU A 43 11.62 -18.09 -11.83
C GLU A 43 10.72 -17.05 -12.50
N LEU A 44 11.09 -16.65 -13.71
CA LEU A 44 10.28 -15.76 -14.54
C LEU A 44 9.37 -16.60 -15.45
N ASP A 45 8.25 -16.04 -15.87
CA ASP A 45 7.39 -16.67 -16.88
C ASP A 45 8.05 -16.70 -18.28
N ALA A 46 7.36 -17.27 -19.26
CA ALA A 46 7.86 -17.40 -20.64
C ALA A 46 8.16 -16.05 -21.33
N HIS A 47 7.69 -14.94 -20.78
CA HIS A 47 7.90 -13.59 -21.27
C HIS A 47 8.92 -12.81 -20.43
N GLY A 48 9.48 -13.42 -19.39
CA GLY A 48 10.46 -12.79 -18.52
C GLY A 48 9.87 -11.98 -17.37
N PHE A 49 8.60 -12.20 -17.00
CA PHE A 49 7.95 -11.47 -15.90
C PHE A 49 7.87 -12.29 -14.62
N VAL A 50 7.88 -11.59 -13.48
CA VAL A 50 7.31 -12.13 -12.23
C VAL A 50 5.78 -12.16 -12.35
N ARG A 51 5.21 -11.05 -12.80
CA ARG A 51 3.81 -10.87 -13.19
C ARG A 51 3.71 -9.59 -14.02
N ASP A 52 2.78 -9.53 -14.97
CA ASP A 52 2.42 -8.27 -15.62
C ASP A 52 1.79 -7.31 -14.60
N TYR A 53 2.02 -6.01 -14.77
CA TYR A 53 1.44 -4.98 -13.92
C TYR A 53 0.01 -4.57 -14.33
N HIS A 54 -0.47 -4.95 -15.51
CA HIS A 54 -1.81 -4.62 -16.03
C HIS A 54 -2.93 -5.52 -15.51
#